data_AF-A0A5B6UWG2-F1
#
_entry.id   AF-A0A5B6UWG2-F1
#
_cell.length_a   1.000
_cell.length_b   1.000
_cell.length_c   1.000
_cell.angle_alpha   90.00
_cell.angle_beta   90.00
_cell.angle_gamma   90.00
#
_symmetry.space_group_name_H-M   'P 1'
#
loop_
_entity.id
_entity.type
_entity.pdbx_description
1 polymer ?
#
loop_
_entity_poly.entity_id
_entity_poly.type
_entity_poly.pdbx_seq_one_letter_code
_entity_poly.pdbx_strand_id
1 'polypeptide(L)'
;MKGCQLVSISFFVLLFSVAARPTDNDCVCTLYVKTGWMMKAGTDSRISVVLGDRSGGHGRGSCIGSPCRLNLTSDGSGWHHGWYCDYIEITSTGPQQPCAQTVFYVDQWLAADIPPFQLTAFRDGCYMRDEPRKHGRNVPLIVGNPESPA
;
A
#
# COMPACT_ATOMS: atom_id res chain seq x y z
N MET A 1 -43.10 48.59 27.64
CA MET A 1 -42.12 47.72 28.33
C MET A 1 -42.20 46.36 27.64
N LYS A 2 -41.39 46.08 26.60
CA LYS A 2 -40.02 45.48 26.66
C LYS A 2 -40.03 44.21 27.55
N GLY A 3 -39.73 42.99 27.11
CA GLY A 3 -39.23 42.49 25.83
C GLY A 3 -38.94 40.98 25.89
N CYS A 4 -38.71 40.42 24.71
CA CYS A 4 -37.83 39.29 24.38
C CYS A 4 -37.31 38.38 25.52
N GLN A 5 -37.86 37.16 25.62
CA GLN A 5 -37.13 36.00 26.15
C GLN A 5 -37.28 34.86 25.13
N LEU A 6 -36.73 35.11 23.94
CA LEU A 6 -36.61 34.18 22.80
C LEU A 6 -35.21 33.53 22.79
N VAL A 7 -34.54 33.46 23.94
CA VAL A 7 -33.16 32.98 24.07
C VAL A 7 -33.11 31.91 25.16
N SER A 8 -33.53 30.68 24.84
CA SER A 8 -33.16 29.53 25.68
C SER A 8 -33.18 28.20 24.93
N ILE A 9 -33.94 28.06 23.84
CA ILE A 9 -33.91 26.83 23.02
C ILE A 9 -32.93 26.95 21.84
N SER A 10 -32.56 28.18 21.45
CA SER A 10 -31.63 28.44 20.34
C SER A 10 -30.15 28.10 20.66
N PHE A 11 -29.77 28.08 21.95
CA PHE A 11 -28.37 27.86 22.35
C PHE A 11 -27.99 26.37 22.47
N PHE A 12 -28.96 25.48 22.72
CA PHE A 12 -28.71 24.04 22.85
C PHE A 12 -28.49 23.31 21.50
N VAL A 13 -28.82 23.96 20.38
CA VAL A 13 -28.66 23.36 19.04
C VAL A 13 -27.29 23.71 18.42
N LEU A 14 -26.56 24.68 18.96
CA LEU A 14 -25.26 25.11 18.43
C LEU A 14 -24.04 24.38 19.02
N LEU A 15 -24.25 23.46 19.96
CA LEU A 15 -23.18 22.61 20.52
C LEU A 15 -23.17 21.18 19.98
N PHE A 16 -24.07 20.84 19.05
CA PHE A 16 -23.77 19.75 18.12
C PHE A 16 -22.74 20.29 17.14
N SER A 17 -21.48 20.31 17.57
CA SER A 17 -20.38 20.21 16.62
C SER A 17 -20.74 19.03 15.74
N VAL A 18 -21.08 19.28 14.47
CA VAL A 18 -21.03 18.25 13.47
C VAL A 18 -19.57 17.83 13.46
N ALA A 19 -19.24 16.81 14.25
CA ALA A 19 -18.06 16.03 14.00
C ALA A 19 -18.31 15.46 12.61
N ALA A 20 -17.74 16.09 11.59
CA ALA A 20 -17.59 15.47 10.30
C ALA A 20 -16.89 14.15 10.62
N ARG A 21 -17.65 13.04 10.61
CA ARG A 21 -17.07 11.72 10.71
C ARG A 21 -16.18 11.64 9.48
N PRO A 22 -14.83 11.60 9.60
CA PRO A 22 -14.02 11.31 8.44
C PRO A 22 -14.57 9.98 7.91
N THR A 23 -15.07 9.99 6.68
CA THR A 23 -15.52 8.75 6.07
C THR A 23 -14.32 7.82 6.07
N ASP A 24 -14.51 6.56 6.44
CA ASP A 24 -13.50 5.47 6.54
C ASP A 24 -12.81 5.13 5.19
N ASN A 25 -12.87 6.07 4.24
CA ASN A 25 -12.36 5.99 2.87
C ASN A 25 -11.22 6.99 2.61
N ASP A 26 -10.88 7.87 3.57
CA ASP A 26 -9.83 8.90 3.42
C ASP A 26 -8.47 8.36 3.83
N CYS A 27 -7.98 7.34 3.15
CA CYS A 27 -6.72 6.71 3.49
C CYS A 27 -5.71 6.89 2.36
N VAL A 28 -4.45 7.10 2.73
CA VAL A 28 -3.34 7.38 1.82
C VAL A 28 -2.43 6.17 1.81
N CYS A 29 -2.31 5.55 0.64
CA CYS A 29 -1.34 4.51 0.37
C CYS A 29 -0.10 5.14 -0.26
N THR A 30 1.03 5.09 0.44
CA THR A 30 2.33 5.47 -0.11
C THR A 30 3.06 4.22 -0.57
N LEU A 31 3.49 4.22 -1.83
CA LEU A 31 4.32 3.17 -2.40
C LEU A 31 5.73 3.73 -2.57
N TYR A 32 6.68 3.14 -1.86
CA TYR A 32 8.10 3.38 -2.08
C TYR A 32 8.68 2.25 -2.91
N VAL A 33 9.38 2.59 -3.98
CA VAL A 33 9.95 1.63 -4.93
C VAL A 33 11.47 1.76 -4.90
N LYS A 34 12.15 0.65 -4.60
CA LYS A 34 13.60 0.55 -4.65
C LYS A 34 14.01 -0.14 -5.96
N THR A 35 14.61 0.63 -6.86
CA THR A 35 15.30 0.09 -8.05
C THR A 35 16.67 -0.43 -7.63
N GLY A 36 17.09 -1.56 -8.22
CA GLY A 36 18.37 -2.17 -7.96
C GLY A 36 19.58 -1.38 -8.47
N TRP A 37 20.76 -1.80 -8.02
CA TRP A 37 22.04 -1.14 -8.34
C TRP A 37 22.68 -1.67 -9.64
N MET A 38 22.05 -2.64 -10.30
CA MET A 38 22.57 -3.24 -11.54
C MET A 38 22.68 -2.18 -12.64
N MET A 39 23.67 -2.36 -13.53
CA MET A 39 23.86 -1.48 -14.68
C MET A 39 22.58 -1.45 -15.54
N LYS A 40 22.06 -0.24 -15.80
CA LYS A 40 20.80 -0.01 -16.53
C LYS A 40 19.56 -0.63 -15.86
N ALA A 41 19.51 -0.64 -14.53
CA ALA A 41 18.37 -1.18 -13.79
C ALA A 41 17.06 -0.37 -13.89
N GLY A 42 17.08 0.87 -14.41
CA GLY A 42 15.89 1.71 -14.57
C GLY A 42 15.11 1.44 -15.87
N THR A 43 13.86 1.87 -15.94
CA THR A 43 12.97 1.59 -17.08
C THR A 43 12.21 2.82 -17.59
N ASP A 44 11.91 2.82 -18.89
CA ASP A 44 10.98 3.74 -19.55
C ASP A 44 9.60 3.12 -19.83
N SER A 45 9.39 1.88 -19.41
CA SER A 45 8.09 1.20 -19.48
C SER A 45 7.07 1.75 -18.49
N ARG A 46 5.79 1.52 -18.78
CA ARG A 46 4.70 1.80 -17.85
C ARG A 46 4.59 0.65 -16.86
N ILE A 47 4.80 0.96 -15.60
CA ILE A 47 4.69 -0.01 -14.50
C ILE A 47 3.29 0.07 -13.88
N SER A 48 2.66 -1.08 -13.69
CA SER A 48 1.39 -1.20 -12.96
C SER A 48 1.57 -2.05 -11.71
N VAL A 49 0.94 -1.62 -10.62
CA VAL A 49 0.94 -2.30 -9.33
C VAL A 49 -0.50 -2.67 -8.97
N VAL A 50 -0.71 -3.92 -8.59
CA VAL A 50 -1.97 -4.40 -8.02
C VAL A 50 -1.68 -5.01 -6.66
N LEU A 51 -2.34 -4.48 -5.64
CA LEU A 51 -2.26 -4.95 -4.26
C LEU A 51 -3.48 -5.80 -3.93
N GLY A 52 -3.28 -6.85 -3.13
CA GLY A 52 -4.34 -7.71 -2.62
C GLY A 52 -4.25 -7.92 -1.11
N ASP A 53 -5.40 -8.10 -0.47
CA ASP A 53 -5.51 -8.50 0.94
C ASP A 53 -5.98 -9.96 1.09
N ARG A 54 -6.10 -10.44 2.33
CA ARG A 54 -6.54 -11.81 2.64
C ARG A 54 -8.03 -12.04 2.37
N SER A 55 -8.84 -10.98 2.34
CA SER A 55 -10.28 -11.07 2.04
C SER A 55 -10.57 -11.25 0.55
N GLY A 56 -9.54 -11.17 -0.30
CA GLY A 56 -9.70 -11.18 -1.75
C GLY A 56 -10.00 -9.80 -2.32
N GLY A 57 -9.91 -8.74 -1.51
CA GLY A 57 -9.96 -7.37 -1.97
C GLY A 57 -8.74 -7.03 -2.81
N HIS A 58 -8.96 -6.38 -3.95
CA HIS A 58 -7.91 -5.87 -4.84
C HIS A 58 -8.17 -4.40 -5.13
N GLY A 59 -7.20 -3.54 -4.83
CA GLY A 59 -7.40 -2.09 -4.83
C GLY A 59 -6.79 -1.38 -6.03
N ARG A 60 -7.61 -0.74 -6.85
CA ARG A 60 -7.28 0.50 -7.59
C ARG A 60 -8.19 1.61 -7.03
N GLY A 61 -7.88 2.14 -5.84
CA GLY A 61 -8.57 3.33 -5.31
C GLY A 61 -9.36 3.19 -4.00
N SER A 62 -9.35 2.03 -3.32
CA SER A 62 -9.77 1.92 -1.91
C SER A 62 -8.59 1.36 -1.12
N CYS A 63 -8.35 1.87 0.09
CA CYS A 63 -7.14 1.50 0.80
C CYS A 63 -7.26 0.08 1.30
N ILE A 64 -6.39 -0.75 0.75
CA ILE A 64 -6.11 -2.03 1.35
C ILE A 64 -5.41 -1.74 2.67
N GLY A 65 -6.10 -2.04 3.77
CA GLY A 65 -5.58 -1.77 5.11
C GLY A 65 -4.21 -2.42 5.28
N SER A 66 -4.06 -3.70 4.93
CA SER A 66 -2.79 -4.40 5.08
C SER A 66 -2.60 -5.40 3.94
N PRO A 67 -1.94 -4.99 2.83
CA PRO A 67 -1.75 -5.86 1.68
C PRO A 67 -0.90 -7.06 2.08
N CYS A 68 -1.18 -8.21 1.48
CA CYS A 68 -0.36 -9.41 1.62
C CYS A 68 -0.02 -10.03 0.27
N ARG A 69 -0.56 -9.50 -0.82
CA ARG A 69 -0.27 -9.92 -2.18
C ARG A 69 0.11 -8.71 -3.03
N LEU A 70 1.11 -8.90 -3.89
CA LEU A 70 1.59 -7.92 -4.86
C LEU A 70 1.63 -8.59 -6.24
N ASN A 71 1.09 -7.89 -7.24
CA ASN A 71 1.33 -8.17 -8.64
C ASN A 71 1.89 -6.89 -9.30
N LEU A 72 3.14 -6.98 -9.75
CA LEU A 72 3.90 -5.91 -10.37
C LEU A 72 4.10 -6.24 -11.85
N THR A 73 3.65 -5.39 -12.75
CA THR A 73 3.71 -5.65 -14.20
C THR A 73 4.39 -4.49 -14.93
N SER A 74 5.24 -4.81 -15.90
CA SER A 74 5.76 -3.89 -16.90
C SER A 74 5.05 -4.12 -18.22
N ASP A 75 4.76 -3.05 -18.97
CA ASP A 75 4.23 -3.17 -20.33
C ASP A 75 5.32 -3.40 -21.39
N GLY A 76 6.60 -3.38 -21.00
CA GLY A 76 7.73 -3.62 -21.91
C GLY A 76 7.93 -2.53 -22.96
N SER A 77 7.28 -1.38 -22.82
CA SER A 77 7.42 -0.26 -23.76
C SER A 77 8.70 0.52 -23.54
N GLY A 78 9.17 1.20 -24.59
CA GLY A 78 10.37 2.02 -24.54
C GLY A 78 11.66 1.30 -24.98
N TRP A 79 12.76 2.05 -25.04
CA TRP A 79 14.07 1.60 -25.52
C TRP A 79 14.89 0.94 -24.41
N HIS A 80 14.57 1.21 -23.15
CA HIS A 80 15.23 0.66 -21.98
C HIS A 80 14.18 0.02 -21.07
N HIS A 81 13.38 -0.88 -21.63
CA HIS A 81 12.19 -1.42 -20.96
C HIS A 81 12.51 -2.33 -19.77
N GLY A 82 13.72 -2.89 -19.71
CA GLY A 82 14.14 -3.79 -18.64
C GLY A 82 14.32 -3.06 -17.31
N TRP A 83 13.66 -3.57 -16.26
CA TRP A 83 13.71 -2.95 -14.93
C TRP A 83 14.16 -3.97 -13.88
N TYR A 84 15.12 -3.63 -13.02
CA TYR A 84 15.39 -4.43 -11.83
C TYR A 84 14.79 -3.78 -10.59
N CYS A 85 13.83 -4.46 -9.97
CA CYS A 85 13.20 -4.01 -8.74
C CYS A 85 13.72 -4.82 -7.56
N ASP A 86 14.31 -4.14 -6.55
CA ASP A 86 14.73 -4.78 -5.29
C ASP A 86 13.50 -5.06 -4.44
N TYR A 87 12.78 -4.01 -4.01
CA TYR A 87 11.59 -4.14 -3.19
C TYR A 87 10.59 -2.99 -3.39
N ILE A 88 9.35 -3.25 -2.99
CA ILE A 88 8.30 -2.25 -2.85
C ILE A 88 7.83 -2.24 -1.40
N GLU A 89 7.86 -1.06 -0.80
CA GLU A 89 7.30 -0.82 0.53
C GLU A 89 5.97 -0.08 0.37
N ILE A 90 4.92 -0.62 1.00
CA ILE A 90 3.59 -0.02 1.02
C ILE A 90 3.28 0.39 2.45
N THR A 91 2.91 1.65 2.62
CA THR A 91 2.41 2.19 3.88
C THR A 91 0.99 2.71 3.65
N SER A 92 0.02 2.13 4.36
CA SER A 92 -1.37 2.60 4.40
C SER A 92 -1.60 3.39 5.68
N THR A 93 -2.17 4.58 5.55
CA THR A 93 -2.49 5.49 6.66
C THR A 93 -3.91 6.01 6.50
N GLY A 94 -4.66 6.20 7.59
CA GLY A 94 -6.02 6.75 7.54
C GLY A 94 -6.41 7.46 8.85
N PRO A 95 -7.39 8.38 8.81
CA PRO A 95 -7.89 9.06 9.99
C PRO A 95 -8.53 8.04 10.92
N GLN A 96 -7.92 7.82 12.07
CA GLN A 96 -8.32 6.85 13.11
C GLN A 96 -8.08 5.36 12.79
N GLN A 97 -7.26 5.04 11.78
CA GLN A 97 -6.86 3.66 11.51
C GLN A 97 -5.37 3.45 11.78
N PRO A 98 -4.99 2.33 12.43
CA PRO A 98 -3.58 2.06 12.70
C PRO A 98 -2.82 1.91 11.38
N CYS A 99 -1.68 2.60 11.27
CA CYS A 99 -0.82 2.49 10.10
C CYS A 99 -0.40 1.04 9.90
N ALA A 100 -0.48 0.59 8.65
CA ALA A 100 -0.07 -0.74 8.26
C ALA A 100 0.98 -0.63 7.17
N GLN A 101 2.11 -1.27 7.43
CA GLN A 101 3.27 -1.26 6.55
C GLN A 101 3.54 -2.68 6.07
N THR A 102 3.88 -2.83 4.79
CA THR A 102 4.24 -4.11 4.19
C THR A 102 5.36 -3.91 3.19
N VAL A 103 6.39 -4.75 3.26
CA VAL A 103 7.52 -4.77 2.33
C VAL A 103 7.43 -6.04 1.49
N PHE A 104 7.48 -5.91 0.17
CA PHE A 104 7.57 -7.01 -0.78
C PHE A 104 8.93 -6.99 -1.44
N TYR A 105 9.76 -8.00 -1.16
CA TYR A 105 11.02 -8.23 -1.86
C TYR A 105 10.75 -8.86 -3.24
N VAL A 106 11.11 -8.12 -4.28
CA VAL A 106 10.91 -8.48 -5.68
C VAL A 106 12.17 -9.15 -6.21
N ASP A 107 13.35 -8.54 -6.05
CA ASP A 107 14.67 -9.08 -6.41
C ASP A 107 14.71 -9.78 -7.78
N GLN A 108 14.13 -9.16 -8.81
CA GLN A 108 14.12 -9.72 -10.15
C GLN A 108 14.08 -8.64 -11.24
N TRP A 109 14.54 -9.01 -12.43
CA TRP A 109 14.29 -8.26 -13.66
C TRP A 109 12.83 -8.42 -14.09
N LEU A 110 12.17 -7.31 -14.43
CA LEU A 110 10.95 -7.24 -15.23
C LEU A 110 11.36 -6.83 -16.65
N ALA A 111 11.74 -7.82 -17.45
CA ALA A 111 12.31 -7.64 -18.78
C ALA A 111 12.00 -8.85 -19.66
N ALA A 112 11.88 -8.65 -20.98
CA ALA A 112 11.70 -9.74 -21.96
C ALA A 112 13.04 -10.27 -22.51
N ASP A 113 14.11 -9.50 -22.35
CA ASP A 113 15.44 -9.71 -22.93
C ASP A 113 16.50 -10.07 -21.88
N ILE A 114 16.16 -10.02 -20.59
CA ILE A 114 17.04 -10.38 -19.47
C ILE A 114 16.35 -11.44 -18.61
N PRO A 115 17.04 -12.53 -18.19
CA PRO A 115 16.48 -13.51 -17.27
C PRO A 115 15.86 -12.84 -16.02
N PRO A 116 14.66 -13.25 -15.58
CA PRO A 116 13.93 -14.46 -15.96
C PRO A 116 13.05 -14.37 -17.23
N PHE A 117 13.22 -13.33 -18.06
CA PHE A 117 12.41 -13.07 -19.26
C PHE A 117 10.92 -12.89 -18.95
N GLN A 118 10.62 -12.35 -17.77
CA GLN A 118 9.26 -12.09 -17.31
C GLN A 118 9.05 -10.59 -17.20
N LEU A 119 7.91 -10.09 -17.67
CA LEU A 119 7.46 -8.71 -17.47
C LEU A 119 6.56 -8.57 -16.23
N THR A 120 6.51 -9.60 -15.38
CA THR A 120 5.60 -9.64 -14.23
C THR A 120 6.30 -10.26 -13.02
N ALA A 121 6.09 -9.68 -11.83
CA ALA A 121 6.51 -10.22 -10.55
C ALA A 121 5.28 -10.40 -9.64
N PHE A 122 5.06 -11.62 -9.18
CA PHE A 122 3.97 -11.96 -8.26
C PHE A 122 4.52 -12.37 -6.89
N ARG A 123 4.00 -11.80 -5.81
CA ARG A 123 4.34 -12.17 -4.43
C ARG A 123 3.05 -12.37 -3.64
N ASP A 124 2.91 -13.52 -2.98
CA ASP A 124 1.77 -13.83 -2.09
C ASP A 124 2.29 -14.27 -0.73
N GLY A 125 2.10 -13.40 0.26
CA GLY A 125 2.42 -13.63 1.68
C GLY A 125 1.18 -13.75 2.55
N CYS A 126 -0.02 -13.95 1.98
CA CYS A 126 -1.26 -13.98 2.76
C CYS A 126 -1.35 -15.16 3.74
N TYR A 127 -0.58 -16.23 3.50
CA TYR A 127 -0.48 -17.41 4.37
C TYR A 127 0.57 -17.25 5.49
N MET A 128 1.50 -16.29 5.37
CA MET A 128 2.58 -16.07 6.36
C MET A 128 2.10 -15.33 7.62
N ARG A 129 0.82 -14.94 7.69
CA ARG A 129 0.24 -14.26 8.87
C ARG A 129 -0.20 -15.18 10.00
N ASP A 130 -0.08 -16.49 9.84
CA ASP A 130 -0.49 -17.46 10.87
C ASP A 130 0.60 -17.71 11.94
N GLU A 131 1.78 -17.08 11.80
CA GLU A 131 2.77 -17.05 12.88
C GLU A 131 2.24 -16.23 14.07
N PRO A 132 2.17 -16.82 15.29
CA PRO A 132 1.62 -16.14 16.45
C PRO A 132 2.42 -14.87 16.71
N ARG A 133 1.76 -13.72 16.54
CA ARG A 133 2.30 -12.38 16.82
C ARG A 133 2.99 -12.39 18.19
N LYS A 134 4.33 -12.48 18.20
CA LYS A 134 5.09 -12.23 19.41
C LYS A 134 4.92 -10.76 19.77
N HIS A 135 3.98 -10.52 20.68
CA HIS A 135 3.91 -9.39 21.61
C HIS A 135 4.12 -7.98 21.01
N GLY A 136 3.02 -7.30 20.69
CA GLY A 136 2.87 -5.87 20.98
C GLY A 136 3.70 -4.83 20.21
N ARG A 137 4.33 -5.17 19.07
CA ARG A 137 4.92 -4.17 18.16
C ARG A 137 4.23 -4.16 16.81
N ASN A 138 3.97 -2.97 16.29
CA ASN A 138 3.58 -2.74 14.89
C ASN A 138 4.79 -3.05 13.98
N VAL A 139 5.10 -4.34 13.81
CA VAL A 139 6.16 -4.77 12.89
C VAL A 139 5.57 -4.84 11.47
N PRO A 140 6.25 -4.28 10.46
CA PRO A 140 5.81 -4.40 9.06
C PRO A 140 5.71 -5.87 8.64
N LEU A 141 4.71 -6.19 7.83
CA LEU A 141 4.68 -7.50 7.17
C LEU A 141 5.79 -7.54 6.12
N ILE A 142 6.64 -8.55 6.16
CA ILE A 142 7.68 -8.78 5.15
C ILE A 142 7.24 -9.98 4.31
N VAL A 143 7.17 -9.78 2.99
CA VAL A 143 6.78 -10.79 2.02
C VAL A 143 7.91 -10.96 1.02
N GLY A 144 8.32 -12.20 0.80
CA GLY A 144 9.57 -12.48 0.10
C GLY A 144 10.74 -12.44 1.06
N ASN A 145 11.93 -12.46 0.51
CA ASN A 145 13.08 -12.96 1.22
C ASN A 145 13.80 -11.87 2.05
N PRO A 146 13.97 -12.06 3.36
CA PRO A 146 14.69 -11.11 4.22
C PRO A 146 16.23 -11.26 4.17
N GLU A 147 16.79 -12.32 3.58
CA GLU A 147 18.23 -12.57 3.40
C GLU A 147 18.42 -13.80 2.48
N SER A 148 18.95 -13.69 1.25
CA SER A 148 19.24 -14.87 0.41
C SER A 148 20.45 -14.57 -0.45
N PRO A 149 21.46 -15.43 -0.31
CA PRO A 149 21.87 -16.28 -1.41
C PRO A 149 21.48 -17.74 -1.10
N ALA A 150 20.71 -18.34 -1.99
CA ALA A 150 20.60 -19.78 -2.18
C ALA A 150 20.32 -20.05 -3.65
#